data_AF-A0A939V5J6-F1
#
_entry.id   AF-A0A939V5J6-F1
#
_cell.length_a   1.000
_cell.length_b   1.000
_cell.length_c   1.000
_cell.angle_alpha   90.00
_cell.angle_beta   90.00
_cell.angle_gamma   90.00
#
_symmetry.space_group_name_H-M   'P 1'
#
loop_
_entity.id
_entity.type
_entity.pdbx_description
1 polymer ?
#
loop_
_entity_poly.entity_id
_entity_poly.type
_entity_poly.pdbx_seq_one_letter_code
_entity_poly.pdbx_strand_id
1 'polypeptide(L)'
;MSSFLKEFRNFAERGNAIDMAIGIIVGSVMTAVVNSLVADVIMPPIGLLIGGVDFSQWFFVLSGGAGQSFNTIAEAQAAGATTLNLGVFLNTVISFIITMFAAFLIVRTVNKMKSKKAVTTRACPYCKQTVDITATKCPHCCSALEPEEIKPAEESDMAKGLKKLKKIVKIKK
;
A
#
# COMPACT_ATOMS: atom_id res chain seq x y z
N MET A 1 -16.68 -5.16 -38.12
CA MET A 1 -16.18 -5.69 -36.83
C MET A 1 -15.06 -4.84 -36.20
N SER A 2 -14.66 -3.70 -36.79
CA SER A 2 -13.57 -2.84 -36.30
C SER A 2 -14.01 -1.60 -35.50
N SER A 3 -15.32 -1.28 -35.43
CA SER A 3 -15.82 -0.09 -34.71
C SER A 3 -15.57 -0.22 -33.21
N PHE A 4 -15.96 -1.35 -32.61
CA PHE A 4 -15.78 -1.60 -31.18
C PHE A 4 -14.31 -1.60 -30.75
N LEU A 5 -13.42 -2.21 -31.55
CA LEU A 5 -11.97 -2.21 -31.28
C LEU A 5 -11.35 -0.81 -31.41
N LYS A 6 -11.84 0.03 -32.34
CA LYS A 6 -11.40 1.42 -32.47
C LYS A 6 -11.92 2.29 -31.33
N GLU A 7 -13.17 2.08 -30.90
CA GLU A 7 -13.78 2.76 -29.75
C GLU A 7 -13.09 2.37 -28.44
N PHE A 8 -12.79 1.08 -28.26
CA PHE A 8 -12.05 0.57 -27.11
C PHE A 8 -10.61 1.11 -27.08
N ARG A 9 -9.93 1.15 -28.24
CA ARG A 9 -8.60 1.77 -28.35
C ARG A 9 -8.65 3.26 -28.00
N ASN A 10 -9.59 4.02 -28.55
CA ASN A 10 -9.79 5.43 -28.23
C ASN A 10 -10.17 5.66 -26.74
N PHE A 11 -10.77 4.68 -26.08
CA PHE A 11 -11.03 4.70 -24.64
C PHE A 11 -9.77 4.40 -23.83
N ALA A 12 -8.99 3.39 -24.22
CA ALA A 12 -7.73 3.02 -23.56
C ALA A 12 -6.67 4.12 -23.71
N GLU A 13 -6.60 4.81 -24.85
CA GLU A 13 -5.66 5.92 -25.09
C GLU A 13 -5.95 7.18 -24.25
N ARG A 14 -7.06 7.21 -23.49
CA ARG A 14 -7.29 8.21 -22.43
C ARG A 14 -6.35 7.90 -21.27
N GLY A 15 -5.07 8.28 -21.37
CA GLY A 15 -3.96 7.86 -20.50
C GLY A 15 -4.23 7.74 -18.99
N ASN A 16 -5.16 8.51 -18.43
CA ASN A 16 -5.65 8.36 -17.05
C ASN A 16 -6.21 6.95 -16.71
N ALA A 17 -6.79 6.25 -17.68
CA ALA A 17 -7.34 4.90 -17.48
C ALA A 17 -6.23 3.83 -17.38
N ILE A 18 -5.19 3.94 -18.20
CA ILE A 18 -4.06 3.00 -18.21
C ILE A 18 -3.26 3.11 -16.92
N ASP A 19 -2.94 4.33 -16.47
CA ASP A 19 -2.17 4.53 -15.24
C ASP A 19 -2.92 4.04 -14.00
N MET A 20 -4.24 4.25 -13.95
CA MET A 20 -5.08 3.68 -12.90
C MET A 20 -5.13 2.16 -12.95
N ALA A 21 -5.28 1.57 -14.15
CA ALA A 21 -5.33 0.12 -14.32
C ALA A 21 -4.02 -0.55 -13.88
N ILE A 22 -2.87 0.01 -14.25
CA ILE A 22 -1.55 -0.47 -13.81
C ILE A 22 -1.45 -0.37 -12.28
N GLY A 23 -1.92 0.74 -11.67
CA GLY A 23 -1.93 0.91 -10.22
C GLY A 23 -2.72 -0.19 -9.48
N ILE A 24 -3.89 -0.57 -9.99
CA ILE A 24 -4.72 -1.63 -9.39
C ILE A 24 -4.06 -3.00 -9.52
N ILE A 25 -3.50 -3.32 -10.70
CA ILE A 25 -2.83 -4.62 -10.95
C ILE A 25 -1.60 -4.77 -10.06
N VAL A 26 -0.77 -3.73 -9.96
CA VAL A 26 0.41 -3.75 -9.08
C VAL A 26 -0.01 -3.83 -7.60
N GLY A 27 -1.10 -3.13 -7.23
CA GLY A 27 -1.66 -3.18 -5.88
C GLY A 27 -2.16 -4.58 -5.48
N SER A 28 -2.83 -5.29 -6.39
CA SER A 28 -3.34 -6.63 -6.11
C SER A 28 -2.22 -7.66 -5.93
N VAL A 29 -1.20 -7.63 -6.80
CA VAL A 29 -0.04 -8.52 -6.71
C VAL A 29 0.77 -8.24 -5.44
N MET A 30 0.99 -6.98 -5.09
CA MET A 30 1.71 -6.63 -3.85
C MET A 30 0.96 -7.12 -2.62
N THR A 31 -0.37 -6.99 -2.59
CA THR A 31 -1.19 -7.50 -1.48
C THR A 31 -1.07 -9.02 -1.35
N ALA A 32 -1.08 -9.74 -2.48
CA ALA A 32 -0.92 -11.19 -2.48
C ALA A 32 0.46 -11.64 -1.93
N VAL A 33 1.55 -10.95 -2.32
CA VAL A 33 2.90 -11.24 -1.82
C VAL A 33 2.99 -11.04 -0.31
N VAL A 34 2.41 -9.94 0.20
CA VAL A 34 2.43 -9.68 1.64
C VAL A 34 1.58 -10.71 2.39
N ASN A 35 0.41 -11.09 1.86
CA ASN A 35 -0.42 -12.13 2.46
C ASN A 35 0.28 -13.49 2.51
N SER A 36 1.00 -13.90 1.45
CA SER A 36 1.80 -15.13 1.45
C SER A 36 2.96 -15.06 2.44
N LEU A 37 3.64 -13.92 2.55
CA LEU A 37 4.68 -13.74 3.57
C LEU A 37 4.11 -13.93 4.99
N VAL A 38 2.92 -13.40 5.26
CA VAL A 38 2.31 -13.56 6.57
C VAL A 38 1.85 -15.01 6.80
N ALA A 39 1.15 -15.60 5.83
CA ALA A 39 0.56 -16.93 5.95
C ALA A 39 1.57 -18.06 5.94
N ASP A 40 2.56 -17.99 5.06
CA ASP A 40 3.46 -19.11 4.81
C ASP A 40 4.76 -18.99 5.62
N VAL A 41 5.15 -17.78 6.04
CA VAL A 41 6.44 -17.53 6.71
C VAL A 41 6.28 -17.09 8.17
N ILE A 42 5.34 -16.20 8.46
CA ILE A 42 5.18 -15.63 9.81
C ILE A 42 4.29 -16.49 10.69
N MET A 43 3.17 -17.00 10.16
CA MET A 43 2.22 -17.79 10.95
C MET A 43 2.73 -19.14 11.43
N PRO A 44 3.46 -19.97 10.66
CA PRO A 44 3.88 -21.29 11.14
C PRO A 44 4.80 -21.22 12.37
N PRO A 45 5.81 -20.33 12.45
CA PRO A 45 6.60 -20.15 13.67
C PRO A 45 5.78 -19.64 14.87
N ILE A 46 4.82 -18.74 14.64
CA ILE A 46 3.94 -18.21 15.71
C ILE A 46 2.99 -19.30 16.22
N GLY A 47 2.43 -20.11 15.32
CA GLY A 47 1.58 -21.25 15.65
C GLY A 47 2.34 -22.31 16.46
N LEU A 48 3.60 -22.58 16.10
CA LEU A 48 4.46 -23.48 16.87
C LEU A 48 4.76 -22.94 18.28
N LEU A 49 5.05 -21.63 18.40
CA LEU A 49 5.36 -20.97 19.67
C LEU A 49 4.17 -20.89 20.65
N ILE A 50 2.94 -20.79 20.12
CA ILE A 50 1.71 -20.74 20.94
C ILE A 50 1.19 -22.16 21.27
N GLY A 51 1.90 -23.22 20.85
CA GLY A 51 1.60 -24.60 21.23
C GLY A 51 0.93 -25.44 20.14
N GLY A 52 1.21 -25.18 18.86
CA GLY A 52 0.66 -25.94 17.74
C GLY A 52 -0.81 -25.65 17.45
N VAL A 53 -1.33 -24.54 17.96
CA VAL A 53 -2.73 -24.14 17.76
C VAL A 53 -2.85 -23.48 16.39
N ASP A 54 -3.39 -24.24 15.43
CA ASP A 54 -3.80 -23.69 14.15
C ASP A 54 -5.09 -22.91 14.39
N PHE A 55 -4.98 -21.59 14.63
CA PHE A 55 -6.13 -20.74 14.94
C PHE A 55 -7.24 -20.92 13.91
N SER A 56 -6.89 -21.20 12.65
CA SER A 56 -7.82 -21.51 11.58
C SER A 56 -8.82 -22.61 11.92
N GLN A 57 -8.50 -23.58 12.79
CA GLN A 57 -9.38 -24.69 13.17
C GLN A 57 -10.31 -24.38 14.34
N TRP A 58 -10.31 -23.15 14.86
CA TRP A 58 -11.24 -22.76 15.91
C TRP A 58 -12.58 -22.33 15.31
N PHE A 59 -13.54 -23.24 15.35
CA PHE A 59 -14.90 -23.02 14.89
C PHE A 59 -15.92 -23.40 15.96
N PHE A 60 -17.00 -22.63 16.04
CA PHE A 60 -18.16 -22.94 16.86
C PHE A 60 -19.32 -23.34 15.94
N VAL A 61 -19.97 -24.47 16.19
CA VAL A 61 -21.11 -24.94 15.38
C VAL A 61 -22.39 -24.38 16.00
N LEU A 62 -23.17 -23.60 15.25
CA LEU A 62 -24.35 -22.90 15.78
C LEU A 62 -25.65 -23.67 15.56
N SER A 63 -25.76 -24.41 14.45
CA SER A 63 -26.94 -25.23 14.14
C SER A 63 -26.66 -26.17 12.96
N GLY A 64 -27.20 -27.39 13.01
CA GLY A 64 -27.19 -28.35 11.90
C GLY A 64 -26.29 -29.58 12.05
N GLY A 65 -25.52 -29.70 13.13
CA GLY A 65 -24.74 -30.91 13.44
C GLY A 65 -25.30 -31.61 14.68
N ALA A 66 -26.05 -32.70 14.49
CA ALA A 66 -26.56 -33.50 15.59
C ALA A 66 -25.40 -34.12 16.41
N GLY A 67 -24.95 -33.45 17.47
CA GLY A 67 -24.11 -34.03 18.53
C GLY A 67 -22.76 -34.64 18.12
N GLN A 68 -22.25 -34.37 16.92
CA GLN A 68 -20.97 -34.89 16.43
C GLN A 68 -19.88 -33.81 16.59
N SER A 69 -18.78 -34.14 17.28
CA SER A 69 -17.57 -33.32 17.28
C SER A 69 -16.87 -33.48 15.93
N PHE A 70 -17.01 -32.51 15.04
CA PHE A 70 -16.23 -32.47 13.82
C PHE A 70 -14.81 -32.01 14.17
N ASN A 71 -13.79 -32.70 13.64
CA ASN A 71 -12.39 -32.36 13.91
C ASN A 71 -11.87 -31.26 12.97
N THR A 72 -12.60 -30.97 11.88
CA THR A 72 -12.19 -29.99 10.87
C THR A 72 -13.37 -29.17 10.33
N ILE A 73 -13.09 -27.93 9.92
CA ILE A 73 -14.09 -27.00 9.35
C ILE A 73 -14.69 -27.55 8.06
N ALA A 74 -13.88 -28.27 7.26
CA ALA A 74 -14.31 -28.83 5.98
C ALA A 74 -15.41 -29.89 6.15
N GLU A 75 -15.32 -30.73 7.18
CA GLU A 75 -16.32 -31.75 7.50
C GLU A 75 -17.61 -31.14 8.05
N ALA A 76 -17.50 -30.12 8.91
CA ALA A 76 -18.66 -29.42 9.46
C ALA A 76 -19.45 -28.64 8.38
N GLN A 77 -18.75 -28.04 7.41
CA GLN A 77 -19.37 -27.37 6.27
C GLN A 77 -19.99 -28.36 5.27
N ALA A 78 -19.34 -29.50 5.03
CA ALA A 78 -19.88 -30.57 4.17
C ALA A 78 -21.14 -31.21 4.76
N ALA A 79 -21.24 -31.29 6.09
CA ALA A 79 -22.44 -31.76 6.80
C ALA A 79 -23.59 -30.74 6.84
N GLY A 80 -23.43 -29.56 6.21
CA GLY A 80 -24.44 -28.50 6.21
C GLY A 80 -24.60 -27.80 7.56
N ALA A 81 -23.65 -27.97 8.48
CA ALA A 81 -23.68 -27.28 9.77
C ALA A 81 -23.18 -25.84 9.61
N THR A 82 -23.95 -24.89 10.12
CA THR A 82 -23.53 -23.48 10.12
C THR A 82 -22.46 -23.28 11.18
N THR A 83 -21.23 -23.02 10.74
CA THR A 83 -20.07 -22.79 11.61
C THR A 83 -19.71 -21.31 11.69
N LEU A 84 -19.48 -20.79 12.89
CA LEU A 84 -18.77 -19.54 13.12
C LEU A 84 -17.27 -19.85 13.23
N ASN A 85 -16.54 -19.54 12.17
CA ASN A 85 -15.08 -19.73 12.07
C ASN A 85 -14.34 -18.52 12.68
N LEU A 86 -14.36 -18.41 14.01
CA LEU A 86 -13.63 -17.36 14.75
C LEU A 86 -12.12 -17.40 14.48
N GLY A 87 -11.61 -18.59 14.24
CA GLY A 87 -10.24 -18.86 13.88
C GLY A 87 -9.73 -18.15 12.63
N VAL A 88 -10.43 -18.37 11.52
CA VAL A 88 -10.13 -17.76 10.21
C VAL A 88 -10.30 -16.23 10.28
N PHE A 89 -11.28 -15.75 11.04
CA PHE A 89 -11.47 -14.31 11.25
C PHE A 89 -10.28 -13.68 11.97
N LEU A 90 -9.85 -14.26 13.10
CA LEU A 90 -8.71 -13.74 13.87
C LEU A 90 -7.42 -13.78 13.05
N ASN A 91 -7.20 -14.84 12.28
CA ASN A 91 -6.11 -14.96 11.33
C ASN A 91 -6.13 -13.80 10.31
N THR A 92 -7.29 -13.52 9.71
CA THR A 92 -7.46 -12.43 8.74
C THR A 92 -7.15 -11.07 9.37
N VAL A 93 -7.56 -10.84 10.63
CA VAL A 93 -7.27 -9.59 11.36
C VAL A 93 -5.77 -9.44 11.64
N ILE A 94 -5.09 -10.51 12.09
CA ILE A 94 -3.64 -10.51 12.33
C ILE A 94 -2.90 -10.24 11.01
N SER A 95 -3.29 -10.92 9.94
CA SER A 95 -2.73 -10.74 8.60
C SER A 95 -2.92 -9.31 8.09
N PHE A 96 -4.10 -8.72 8.30
CA PHE A 96 -4.36 -7.33 7.94
C PHE A 96 -3.43 -6.34 8.68
N ILE A 97 -3.25 -6.52 9.99
CA ILE A 97 -2.36 -5.66 10.80
C ILE A 97 -0.91 -5.77 10.32
N ILE A 98 -0.42 -7.00 10.07
CA ILE A 98 0.95 -7.21 9.59
C ILE A 98 1.11 -6.66 8.18
N THR A 99 0.14 -6.86 7.29
CA THR A 99 0.16 -6.32 5.93
C THR A 99 0.21 -4.80 5.91
N MET A 100 -0.59 -4.14 6.76
CA MET A 100 -0.55 -2.68 6.92
C MET A 100 0.84 -2.21 7.40
N PHE A 101 1.43 -2.91 8.37
CA PHE A 101 2.75 -2.58 8.90
C PHE A 101 3.87 -2.80 7.86
N ALA A 102 3.81 -3.90 7.10
CA ALA A 102 4.75 -4.19 6.03
C ALA A 102 4.66 -3.15 4.90
N ALA A 103 3.44 -2.82 4.45
CA ALA A 103 3.22 -1.75 3.47
C ALA A 103 3.79 -0.41 3.96
N PHE A 104 3.61 -0.07 5.24
CA PHE A 104 4.20 1.12 5.84
C PHE A 104 5.73 1.11 5.80
N LEU A 105 6.38 -0.03 6.11
CA LEU A 105 7.84 -0.17 6.02
C LEU A 105 8.36 -0.01 4.59
N ILE A 106 7.64 -0.57 3.60
CA ILE A 106 7.98 -0.43 2.19
C ILE A 106 7.87 1.04 1.75
N VAL A 107 6.73 1.70 2.04
CA VAL A 107 6.52 3.11 1.73
C VAL A 107 7.58 3.98 2.42
N ARG A 108 7.91 3.69 3.68
CA ARG A 108 8.98 4.37 4.41
C ARG A 108 10.34 4.19 3.75
N THR A 109 10.66 2.98 3.28
CA THR A 109 11.92 2.67 2.62
C THR A 109 12.01 3.35 1.26
N VAL A 110 10.93 3.30 0.47
CA VAL A 110 10.83 3.98 -0.82
C VAL A 110 10.91 5.49 -0.63
N ASN A 111 10.24 6.08 0.37
CA ASN A 111 10.35 7.51 0.67
C ASN A 111 11.76 7.89 1.14
N LYS A 112 12.42 7.03 1.93
CA LYS A 112 13.82 7.21 2.33
C LYS A 112 14.75 7.16 1.12
N MET A 113 14.51 6.28 0.14
CA MET A 113 15.28 6.17 -1.10
C MET A 113 14.99 7.31 -2.09
N LYS A 114 13.73 7.74 -2.21
CA LYS A 114 13.31 8.86 -3.05
C LYS A 114 13.78 10.21 -2.51
N SER A 115 14.17 10.31 -1.23
CA SER A 115 14.78 11.52 -0.65
C SER A 115 16.13 11.93 -1.26
N LYS A 116 16.71 11.12 -2.16
CA LYS A 116 17.97 11.42 -2.87
C LYS A 116 17.80 11.90 -4.32
N LYS A 117 16.57 12.22 -4.76
CA LYS A 117 16.37 12.80 -6.10
C LYS A 117 16.38 14.33 -5.99
N ALA A 118 17.35 14.97 -6.65
CA ALA A 118 17.40 16.42 -6.77
C ALA A 118 16.11 16.93 -7.42
N VAL A 119 15.53 18.01 -6.90
CA VAL A 119 14.38 18.68 -7.51
C VAL A 119 14.90 19.37 -8.77
N THR A 120 14.63 18.78 -9.94
CA THR A 120 15.09 19.32 -11.23
C THR A 120 14.10 20.32 -11.84
N THR A 121 12.95 20.55 -11.21
CA THR A 121 11.88 21.41 -11.75
C THR A 121 11.44 22.48 -10.77
N ARG A 122 11.26 23.71 -11.26
CA ARG A 122 10.71 24.86 -10.53
C ARG A 122 9.52 25.47 -11.27
N ALA A 123 8.66 26.19 -10.56
CA ALA A 123 7.59 26.94 -11.20
C ALA A 123 8.12 28.26 -11.77
N CYS A 124 7.76 28.56 -13.02
CA CYS A 124 8.08 29.84 -13.65
C CYS A 124 7.30 30.98 -12.93
N PRO A 125 7.95 32.07 -12.50
CA PRO A 125 7.29 33.19 -11.81
C PRO A 125 6.27 33.94 -12.69
N TYR A 126 6.40 33.84 -14.01
CA TYR A 126 5.51 34.52 -14.96
C TYR A 126 4.28 33.69 -15.34
N CYS A 127 4.50 32.47 -15.85
CA CYS A 127 3.42 31.62 -16.35
C CYS A 127 2.97 30.50 -15.40
N LYS A 128 3.62 30.36 -14.23
CA LYS A 128 3.33 29.33 -13.21
C LYS A 128 3.46 27.87 -13.67
N GLN A 129 4.00 27.64 -14.86
CA GLN A 129 4.25 26.28 -15.35
C GLN A 129 5.59 25.74 -14.86
N THR A 130 5.71 24.42 -14.85
CA THR A 130 6.92 23.70 -14.45
C THR A 130 7.99 23.82 -15.52
N VAL A 131 9.16 24.35 -15.13
CA VAL A 131 10.34 24.53 -15.98
C VAL A 131 11.54 23.92 -15.26
N ASP A 132 12.52 23.43 -16.02
CA ASP A 132 13.79 22.95 -15.45
C ASP A 132 14.51 24.09 -14.69
N ILE A 133 15.15 23.77 -13.57
CA ILE A 133 15.90 24.73 -12.75
C ILE A 133 17.07 25.38 -13.48
N THR A 134 17.66 24.67 -14.44
CA THR A 134 18.79 25.15 -15.25
C THR A 134 18.37 25.98 -16.47
N ALA A 135 17.07 26.03 -16.78
CA ALA A 135 16.59 26.71 -17.98
C ALA A 135 16.75 28.23 -17.87
N THR A 136 17.43 28.83 -18.84
CA THR A 136 17.63 30.28 -18.96
C THR A 136 16.43 31.00 -19.61
N LYS A 137 15.56 30.25 -20.29
CA LYS A 137 14.32 30.76 -20.89
C LYS A 137 13.18 29.77 -20.67
N CYS A 138 11.99 30.30 -20.37
CA CYS A 138 10.80 29.47 -20.23
C CYS A 138 10.30 29.00 -21.62
N PRO A 139 10.05 27.70 -21.85
CA PRO A 139 9.57 27.18 -23.14
C PRO A 139 8.15 27.62 -23.51
N HIS A 140 7.36 28.09 -22.55
CA HIS A 140 5.95 28.40 -22.78
C HIS A 140 5.64 29.90 -22.85
N CYS A 141 6.33 30.73 -22.07
CA CYS A 141 6.14 32.19 -22.11
C CYS A 141 7.37 32.96 -22.59
N CYS A 142 8.45 32.26 -22.96
CA CYS A 142 9.69 32.85 -23.51
C CYS A 142 10.38 33.89 -22.61
N SER A 143 9.93 34.05 -21.37
CA SER A 143 10.54 34.94 -20.38
C SER A 143 11.94 34.44 -20.02
N ALA A 144 12.84 35.40 -19.80
CA ALA A 144 14.16 35.12 -19.25
C ALA A 144 13.99 34.66 -17.79
N LEU A 145 14.65 33.57 -17.44
CA LEU A 145 14.70 33.06 -16.08
C LEU A 145 16.16 33.07 -15.62
N GLU A 146 16.40 33.51 -14.40
CA GLU A 146 17.73 33.43 -13.78
C GLU A 146 18.00 31.96 -13.43
N PRO A 147 19.02 31.30 -14.01
CA PRO A 147 19.32 29.91 -13.70
C PRO A 147 19.68 29.79 -12.21
N GLU A 148 18.93 28.98 -11.47
CA GLU A 148 19.25 28.67 -10.08
C GLU A 148 20.05 27.37 -10.02
N GLU A 149 21.06 27.33 -9.17
CA GLU A 149 21.85 26.12 -8.96
C GLU A 149 21.00 24.98 -8.38
N ILE A 150 21.34 23.75 -8.77
CA ILE A 150 20.70 22.52 -8.28
C ILE A 150 20.96 22.39 -6.78
N LYS A 151 20.06 22.94 -5.96
CA LYS A 151 20.10 22.72 -4.52
C LYS A 151 19.77 21.24 -4.27
N PRO A 152 20.65 20.48 -3.60
CA PRO A 152 20.28 19.14 -3.15
C PRO A 152 19.05 19.27 -2.24
N ALA A 153 18.06 18.42 -2.51
CA ALA A 153 16.74 18.45 -1.89
C ALA A 153 16.81 17.98 -0.43
N GLU A 154 17.35 18.79 0.47
CA GLU A 154 17.40 18.51 1.90
C GLU A 154 16.60 19.57 2.71
N GLU A 155 15.75 19.08 3.62
CA GLU A 155 15.38 19.73 4.91
C GLU A 155 14.03 20.44 5.16
N SER A 156 12.94 20.29 4.39
CA SER A 156 11.66 20.92 4.81
C SER A 156 10.61 20.05 5.48
N ASP A 157 10.30 18.83 5.03
CA ASP A 157 8.94 18.33 5.40
C ASP A 157 8.91 17.30 6.53
N MET A 158 9.82 16.31 6.55
CA MET A 158 9.84 15.32 7.66
C MET A 158 10.68 15.75 8.88
N ALA A 159 11.80 16.45 8.67
CA ALA A 159 12.68 16.90 9.77
C ALA A 159 12.06 18.05 10.58
N LYS A 160 11.33 18.97 9.93
CA LYS A 160 10.52 19.99 10.63
C LYS A 160 9.37 19.33 11.39
N GLY A 161 8.74 18.29 10.84
CA GLY A 161 7.70 17.51 11.53
C GLY A 161 8.19 16.91 12.85
N LEU A 162 9.35 16.25 12.84
CA LEU A 162 9.96 15.67 14.04
C LEU A 162 10.48 16.72 15.03
N LYS A 163 11.10 17.81 14.57
CA LYS A 163 11.50 18.94 15.44
C LYS A 163 10.27 19.62 16.07
N LYS A 164 9.18 19.82 15.32
CA LYS A 164 7.91 20.40 15.78
C LYS A 164 7.23 19.48 16.80
N LEU A 165 7.19 18.17 16.56
CA LEU A 165 6.68 17.18 17.52
C LEU A 165 7.49 17.16 18.82
N LYS A 166 8.84 17.13 18.74
CA LYS A 166 9.69 17.21 19.94
C LYS A 166 9.48 18.50 20.74
N LYS A 167 9.24 19.64 20.06
CA LYS A 167 8.94 20.93 20.72
C LYS A 167 7.57 20.93 21.39
N ILE A 168 6.55 20.36 20.76
CA ILE A 168 5.20 20.21 21.35
C ILE A 168 5.24 19.30 22.59
N VAL A 169 5.97 18.19 22.53
CA VAL A 169 6.12 17.26 23.67
C VAL A 169 6.87 17.90 24.83
N LYS A 170 7.80 18.83 24.57
CA LYS A 170 8.60 19.52 25.61
C LYS A 170 7.89 20.72 26.25
N ILE A 171 6.83 21.26 25.62
CA ILE A 171 6.03 22.36 26.19
C ILE A 171 4.88 21.81 27.07
N LYS A 172 4.50 20.55 26.88
CA LYS A 172 3.41 19.88 27.64
C LYS A 172 3.89 19.11 28.88
N LYS A 173 5.17 19.21 29.21
CA LYS A 173 5.82 18.54 30.35
C LYS A 173 6.49 19.60 31.22
#